data_AF-A0A453JB87-F1
#
_entry.id   AF-A0A453JB87-F1
#
_cell.length_a   1.000
_cell.length_b   1.000
_cell.length_c   1.000
_cell.angle_alpha   90.00
_cell.angle_beta   90.00
_cell.angle_gamma   90.00
#
_symmetry.space_group_name_H-M   'P 1'
#
loop_
_entity.id
_entity.type
_entity.pdbx_description
1 polymer ?
#
loop_
_entity_poly.entity_id
_entity_poly.type
_entity_poly.pdbx_seq_one_letter_code
_entity_poly.pdbx_strand_id
1 'polypeptide(L)'
;GNFCICSIATGMTIELIVMAAVQHRPYRQTVDNLLVLLIGGIPIAMPTVLSVTMAIGSHKLAQQGAITKRMTAIEEMAGMDVLCSDKTGTLTLNKLTVDNNIIEVFTRGYEKSDVVLMAARASRLENQDAIDFAIVAMLPDPKEARAGIEEVHFLPFNPTDKRTALTYLDAKGKMHRVSKGAPEQV
;
A
#
# COMPACT_ATOMS: atom_id res chain seq x y z
N GLY A 1 -6.96 9.43 -31.07
CA GLY A 1 -5.92 9.90 -32.01
C GLY A 1 -6.20 9.42 -33.42
N ASN A 2 -5.81 8.19 -33.75
CA ASN A 2 -5.91 7.64 -35.10
C ASN A 2 -7.33 7.66 -35.69
N PHE A 3 -8.37 7.40 -34.89
CA PHE A 3 -9.75 7.45 -35.36
C PHE A 3 -10.15 8.83 -35.92
N CYS A 4 -9.81 9.92 -35.21
CA CYS A 4 -10.11 11.28 -35.64
C CYS A 4 -9.36 11.67 -36.92
N ILE A 5 -8.10 11.24 -37.04
CA ILE A 5 -7.29 11.50 -38.24
C ILE A 5 -7.88 10.76 -39.44
N CYS A 6 -8.24 9.49 -39.27
CA CYS A 6 -8.87 8.70 -40.33
C CYS A 6 -10.24 9.28 -40.75
N SER A 7 -11.07 9.73 -39.80
CA SER A 7 -12.37 10.34 -40.12
C SER A 7 -12.21 11.66 -40.88
N ILE A 8 -11.26 12.52 -40.48
CA ILE A 8 -11.00 13.78 -41.18
C ILE A 8 -10.46 13.52 -42.59
N ALA A 9 -9.49 12.61 -42.75
CA ALA A 9 -8.93 12.26 -44.06
C ALA A 9 -9.99 11.68 -45.01
N THR A 10 -10.90 10.85 -44.48
CA THR A 10 -12.03 10.30 -45.25
C THR A 10 -13.01 11.42 -45.65
N GLY A 11 -13.33 12.35 -44.74
CA GLY A 11 -14.16 13.51 -45.05
C GLY A 11 -13.54 14.42 -46.14
N MET A 12 -12.25 14.73 -46.01
CA MET A 12 -11.52 15.55 -46.98
C MET A 12 -11.44 14.92 -48.37
N THR A 13 -11.23 13.61 -48.46
CA THR A 13 -11.18 12.89 -49.74
C THR A 13 -12.55 12.84 -50.41
N ILE A 14 -13.62 12.61 -49.65
CA ILE A 14 -15.00 12.66 -50.16
C ILE A 14 -15.32 14.07 -50.69
N GLU A 15 -14.99 15.11 -49.94
CA GLU A 15 -15.26 16.49 -50.37
C GLU A 15 -14.49 16.86 -51.65
N LEU A 16 -13.21 16.45 -51.76
CA LEU A 16 -12.41 16.60 -52.97
C LEU A 16 -13.06 15.94 -54.18
N ILE A 17 -13.53 14.70 -54.04
CA ILE A 17 -14.19 13.95 -55.12
C ILE A 17 -15.48 14.66 -55.54
N VAL A 18 -16.32 15.09 -54.60
CA VAL A 18 -17.59 15.77 -54.89
C VAL A 18 -17.35 17.12 -55.58
N MET A 19 -16.41 17.92 -55.10
CA MET A 19 -16.13 19.24 -55.67
C MET A 19 -15.49 19.16 -57.06
N ALA A 20 -14.62 18.17 -57.30
CA ALA A 20 -13.95 17.97 -58.58
C ALA A 20 -14.85 17.30 -59.63
N ALA A 21 -15.56 16.23 -59.25
CA ALA A 21 -16.34 15.41 -60.19
C ALA A 21 -17.77 15.93 -60.42
N VAL A 22 -18.41 16.55 -59.43
CA VAL A 22 -19.83 16.93 -59.50
C VAL A 22 -20.03 18.44 -59.66
N GLN A 23 -19.28 19.27 -58.93
CA GLN A 23 -19.54 20.71 -58.87
C GLN A 23 -18.64 21.58 -59.78
N HIS A 24 -17.55 21.04 -60.33
CA HIS A 24 -16.55 21.77 -61.14
C HIS A 24 -16.15 23.13 -60.54
N ARG A 25 -15.98 23.18 -59.21
CA ARG A 25 -15.72 24.41 -58.46
C ARG A 25 -14.27 24.88 -58.66
N PRO A 26 -14.00 26.20 -58.57
CA PRO A 26 -12.64 26.73 -58.66
C PRO A 26 -11.80 26.25 -57.47
N TYR A 27 -10.52 25.92 -57.72
CA TYR A 27 -9.58 25.35 -56.74
C TYR A 27 -9.52 26.11 -55.41
N ARG A 28 -9.66 27.44 -55.44
CA ARG A 28 -9.65 28.28 -54.21
C ARG A 28 -10.77 27.92 -53.24
N GLN A 29 -11.99 27.68 -53.74
CA GLN A 29 -13.13 27.32 -52.89
C GLN A 29 -12.95 25.93 -52.26
N THR A 30 -12.34 24.99 -52.98
CA THR A 30 -12.02 23.66 -52.45
C THR A 30 -11.01 23.75 -51.29
N VAL A 31 -9.98 24.59 -51.43
CA VAL A 31 -8.98 24.78 -50.36
C VAL A 31 -9.60 25.40 -49.11
N ASP A 32 -10.46 26.41 -49.27
CA ASP A 32 -11.14 27.07 -48.15
C ASP A 32 -12.02 26.08 -47.37
N ASN A 33 -12.78 25.25 -48.08
CA ASN A 33 -13.63 24.23 -47.49
C ASN A 33 -12.84 23.15 -46.71
N LEU A 34 -11.77 22.63 -47.32
CA LEU A 34 -10.88 21.65 -46.68
C LEU A 34 -10.26 22.22 -45.40
N LEU A 35 -9.93 23.51 -45.40
CA LEU A 35 -9.36 24.20 -44.24
C LEU A 35 -10.38 24.33 -43.09
N VAL A 36 -11.66 24.58 -43.39
CA VAL A 36 -12.74 24.59 -42.37
C VAL A 36 -12.92 23.20 -41.75
N LEU A 37 -12.92 22.14 -42.56
CA LEU A 37 -13.01 20.76 -42.09
C LEU A 37 -11.82 20.35 -41.23
N LEU A 38 -10.61 20.79 -41.60
CA LEU A 38 -9.40 20.53 -40.84
C LEU A 38 -9.43 21.23 -39.47
N ILE A 39 -9.75 22.53 -39.44
CA ILE A 39 -9.79 23.32 -38.19
C ILE A 39 -10.90 22.84 -37.27
N GLY A 40 -12.08 22.52 -37.81
CA GLY A 40 -13.20 22.00 -37.03
C GLY A 40 -13.00 20.55 -36.57
N GLY A 41 -12.23 19.75 -37.30
CA GLY A 41 -12.05 18.33 -37.05
C GLY A 41 -11.01 18.00 -35.97
N ILE A 42 -9.95 18.79 -35.82
CA ILE A 42 -8.86 18.49 -34.88
C ILE A 42 -9.24 18.95 -33.46
N PRO A 43 -9.40 18.04 -32.49
CA PRO A 43 -9.85 18.40 -31.14
C PRO A 43 -8.68 18.87 -30.28
N ILE A 44 -8.14 20.06 -30.56
CA ILE A 44 -6.96 20.63 -29.88
C ILE A 44 -7.16 20.77 -28.36
N ALA A 45 -8.40 21.00 -27.92
CA ALA A 45 -8.73 21.16 -26.50
C ALA A 45 -8.77 19.85 -25.71
N MET A 46 -8.99 18.70 -26.37
CA MET A 46 -9.21 17.42 -25.68
C MET A 46 -8.04 16.99 -24.78
N PRO A 47 -6.76 17.03 -25.22
CA PRO A 47 -5.63 16.66 -24.37
C PRO A 47 -5.49 17.54 -23.13
N THR A 48 -5.76 18.84 -23.28
CA THR A 48 -5.69 19.81 -22.17
C THR A 48 -6.78 19.55 -21.15
N VAL A 49 -8.02 19.34 -21.60
CA VAL A 49 -9.16 19.04 -20.72
C VAL A 49 -8.91 17.76 -19.93
N LEU A 50 -8.49 16.68 -20.60
CA LEU A 50 -8.18 15.41 -19.93
C LEU A 50 -7.07 15.58 -18.88
N SER A 51 -6.00 16.29 -19.22
CA SER A 51 -4.88 16.53 -18.30
C SER A 51 -5.32 17.32 -17.05
N VAL A 52 -6.12 18.37 -17.22
CA VAL A 52 -6.66 19.16 -16.10
C VAL A 52 -7.62 18.32 -15.25
N THR A 53 -8.50 17.55 -15.89
CA THR A 53 -9.42 16.65 -15.16
C THR A 53 -8.67 15.60 -14.34
N MET A 54 -7.61 14.99 -14.89
CA MET A 54 -6.75 14.06 -14.15
C MET A 54 -6.02 14.72 -12.99
N ALA A 55 -5.52 15.95 -13.18
CA ALA A 55 -4.85 16.70 -12.10
C ALA A 55 -5.82 17.02 -10.95
N ILE A 56 -7.03 17.47 -11.27
CA ILE A 56 -8.09 17.72 -10.27
C ILE A 56 -8.48 16.40 -9.58
N GLY A 57 -8.62 15.31 -10.35
CA GLY A 57 -8.92 13.98 -9.82
C GLY A 57 -7.84 13.47 -8.85
N SER A 58 -6.56 13.64 -9.22
CA SER A 58 -5.41 13.31 -8.38
C SER A 58 -5.43 14.09 -7.07
N HIS A 59 -5.74 15.39 -7.13
CA HIS A 59 -5.87 16.21 -5.93
C HIS A 59 -7.01 15.74 -5.01
N LYS A 60 -8.18 15.40 -5.57
CA LYS A 60 -9.30 14.84 -4.80
C LYS A 60 -8.98 13.49 -4.16
N LEU A 61 -8.28 12.61 -4.87
CA LEU A 61 -7.83 11.32 -4.33
C LEU A 61 -6.83 11.52 -3.17
N ALA A 62 -5.93 12.50 -3.30
CA ALA A 62 -5.00 12.84 -2.23
C ALA A 62 -5.72 13.34 -0.97
N GLN A 63 -6.80 14.12 -1.12
CA GLN A 63 -7.65 14.53 0.00
C GLN A 63 -8.37 13.34 0.67
N GLN A 64 -8.59 12.24 -0.06
CA GLN A 64 -9.13 10.98 0.47
C GLN A 64 -8.05 10.04 1.02
N GLY A 65 -6.79 10.47 1.07
CA GLY A 65 -5.66 9.67 1.56
C GLY A 65 -5.01 8.76 0.52
N ALA A 66 -5.42 8.83 -0.75
CA ALA A 66 -4.84 8.04 -1.85
C ALA A 66 -3.91 8.90 -2.72
N ILE A 67 -2.60 8.70 -2.61
CA ILE A 67 -1.60 9.45 -3.38
C ILE A 67 -1.37 8.78 -4.72
N THR A 68 -1.71 9.47 -5.82
CA THR A 68 -1.52 8.98 -7.18
C THR A 68 -0.19 9.47 -7.77
N LYS A 69 0.79 8.56 -7.89
CA LYS A 69 2.11 8.89 -8.45
C LYS A 69 2.10 9.08 -9.97
N ARG A 70 1.16 8.44 -10.67
CA ARG A 70 0.97 8.53 -12.14
C ARG A 70 -0.46 8.95 -12.42
N MET A 71 -0.66 9.96 -13.27
CA MET A 71 -2.01 10.41 -13.65
C MET A 71 -2.81 9.31 -14.37
N THR A 72 -2.12 8.47 -15.16
CA THR A 72 -2.74 7.31 -15.85
C THR A 72 -3.28 6.25 -14.89
N ALA A 73 -2.81 6.21 -13.64
CA ALA A 73 -3.30 5.25 -12.64
C ALA A 73 -4.79 5.50 -12.30
N ILE A 74 -5.28 6.72 -12.50
CA ILE A 74 -6.70 7.04 -12.28
C ILE A 74 -7.59 6.32 -13.31
N GLU A 75 -7.15 6.25 -14.56
CA GLU A 75 -7.86 5.50 -15.62
C GLU A 75 -7.77 4.00 -15.40
N GLU A 76 -6.58 3.49 -15.05
CA GLU A 76 -6.37 2.07 -14.71
C GLU A 76 -7.28 1.63 -13.55
N MET A 77 -7.41 2.47 -12.52
CA MET A 77 -8.27 2.21 -11.37
C MET A 77 -9.76 2.24 -11.73
N ALA A 78 -10.18 3.13 -12.63
CA ALA A 78 -11.56 3.21 -13.09
C ALA A 78 -12.00 1.99 -13.92
N GLY A 79 -11.07 1.34 -14.61
CA GLY A 79 -11.29 0.11 -15.37
C GLY A 79 -10.90 -1.17 -14.63
N MET A 80 -10.69 -1.12 -13.32
CA MET A 80 -10.20 -2.27 -12.55
C MET A 80 -11.33 -3.29 -12.28
N ASP A 81 -11.17 -4.50 -12.78
CA ASP A 81 -12.12 -5.61 -12.56
C ASP A 81 -11.75 -6.50 -11.36
N VAL A 82 -10.46 -6.61 -11.03
CA VAL A 82 -9.96 -7.49 -9.97
C VAL A 82 -9.00 -6.72 -9.06
N LEU A 83 -9.27 -6.76 -7.76
CA LEU A 83 -8.41 -6.18 -6.72
C LEU A 83 -7.77 -7.31 -5.90
N CYS A 84 -6.47 -7.53 -6.09
CA CYS A 84 -5.68 -8.40 -5.22
C CYS A 84 -5.17 -7.58 -4.03
N SER A 85 -5.77 -7.77 -2.85
CA SER A 85 -5.38 -7.07 -1.62
C SER A 85 -4.54 -7.97 -0.72
N ASP A 86 -3.49 -7.41 -0.12
CA ASP A 86 -2.69 -8.13 0.88
C ASP A 86 -3.43 -8.20 2.23
N LYS A 87 -3.30 -9.30 2.96
CA LYS A 87 -3.99 -9.47 4.24
C LYS A 87 -3.35 -8.62 5.35
N THR A 88 -2.04 -8.72 5.48
CA THR A 88 -1.31 -8.06 6.57
C THR A 88 -1.03 -6.62 6.18
N GLY A 89 -1.47 -5.67 7.00
CA GLY A 89 -1.24 -4.24 6.75
C GLY A 89 -2.18 -3.57 5.72
N THR A 90 -3.05 -4.32 5.03
CA THR A 90 -4.15 -3.74 4.23
C THR A 90 -5.52 -4.15 4.76
N LEU A 91 -5.83 -5.44 4.84
CA LEU A 91 -7.13 -5.91 5.35
C LEU A 91 -7.19 -5.96 6.88
N THR A 92 -6.06 -6.21 7.53
CA THR A 92 -5.96 -6.32 8.99
C THR A 92 -5.25 -5.12 9.58
N LEU A 93 -5.61 -4.74 10.81
CA LEU A 93 -5.08 -3.56 11.51
C LEU A 93 -3.62 -3.70 11.96
N ASN A 94 -2.96 -4.83 11.67
CA ASN A 94 -1.65 -5.22 12.22
C ASN A 94 -1.59 -5.03 13.75
N LYS A 95 -2.72 -5.22 14.44
CA LYS A 95 -2.87 -5.18 15.89
C LYS A 95 -3.18 -6.59 16.34
N LEU A 96 -2.15 -7.30 16.80
CA LEU A 96 -2.30 -8.65 17.29
C LEU A 96 -2.86 -8.60 18.72
N THR A 97 -3.70 -9.57 19.05
CA THR A 97 -4.26 -9.76 20.39
C THR A 97 -4.23 -11.24 20.69
N VAL A 98 -3.87 -11.59 21.93
CA VAL A 98 -3.84 -12.98 22.39
C VAL A 98 -4.86 -13.12 23.50
N ASP A 99 -5.69 -14.16 23.41
CA ASP A 99 -6.60 -14.53 24.50
C ASP A 99 -5.82 -15.36 25.54
N ASN A 100 -5.83 -14.91 26.79
CA ASN A 100 -5.14 -15.61 27.89
C ASN A 100 -5.68 -17.02 28.13
N ASN A 101 -6.95 -17.29 27.76
CA ASN A 101 -7.58 -18.57 28.01
C ASN A 101 -6.98 -19.69 27.14
N ILE A 102 -6.50 -19.37 25.94
CA ILE A 102 -5.97 -20.35 24.98
C ILE A 102 -4.46 -20.64 25.16
N ILE A 103 -3.80 -19.99 26.12
CA ILE A 103 -2.38 -20.24 26.38
C ILE A 103 -2.22 -21.59 27.08
N GLU A 104 -1.42 -22.48 26.48
CA GLU A 104 -1.05 -23.77 27.04
C GLU A 104 0.40 -23.74 27.53
N VAL A 105 0.66 -24.32 28.71
CA VAL A 105 1.99 -24.34 29.34
C VAL A 105 2.50 -25.77 29.41
N PHE A 106 3.65 -26.04 28.79
CA PHE A 106 4.21 -27.39 28.69
C PHE A 106 5.15 -27.75 29.86
N THR A 107 5.68 -26.75 30.58
CA THR A 107 6.64 -26.96 31.68
C THR A 107 5.94 -26.96 33.03
N ARG A 108 6.23 -27.98 33.86
CA ARG A 108 5.68 -28.06 35.22
C ARG A 108 6.24 -26.94 36.11
N GLY A 109 5.37 -26.38 36.97
CA GLY A 109 5.75 -25.35 37.93
C GLY A 109 5.72 -23.91 37.39
N TYR A 110 5.19 -23.71 36.17
CA TYR A 110 4.95 -22.40 35.58
C TYR A 110 3.46 -22.20 35.30
N GLU A 111 2.96 -21.00 35.56
CA GLU A 111 1.61 -20.59 35.21
C GLU A 111 1.57 -19.81 33.89
N LYS A 112 0.37 -19.58 33.35
CA LYS A 112 0.17 -18.81 32.11
C LYS A 112 0.74 -17.39 32.24
N SER A 113 0.58 -16.77 33.41
CA SER A 113 1.11 -15.44 33.75
C SER A 113 2.64 -15.39 33.68
N ASP A 114 3.34 -16.44 34.13
CA ASP A 114 4.80 -16.51 34.08
C ASP A 114 5.30 -16.53 32.62
N VAL A 115 4.63 -17.31 31.76
CA VAL A 115 4.97 -17.39 30.34
C VAL A 115 4.75 -16.05 29.64
N VAL A 116 3.66 -15.35 29.94
CA VAL A 116 3.40 -14.00 29.42
C VAL A 116 4.47 -13.02 29.89
N LEU A 117 4.86 -13.05 31.17
CA LEU A 117 5.91 -12.20 31.70
C LEU A 117 7.28 -12.48 31.04
N MET A 118 7.63 -13.75 30.83
CA MET A 118 8.85 -14.13 30.13
C MET A 118 8.83 -13.70 28.66
N ALA A 119 7.70 -13.82 27.98
CA ALA A 119 7.53 -13.34 26.62
C ALA A 119 7.67 -11.82 26.55
N ALA A 120 7.08 -11.08 27.50
CA ALA A 120 7.21 -9.63 27.59
C ALA A 120 8.65 -9.17 27.93
N ARG A 121 9.36 -9.96 28.73
CA ARG A 121 10.81 -9.80 28.94
C ARG A 121 11.60 -9.94 27.64
N ALA A 122 11.25 -10.91 26.80
CA ALA A 122 11.87 -11.11 25.49
C ALA A 122 11.37 -10.14 24.39
N SER A 123 10.42 -9.25 24.70
CA SER A 123 9.92 -8.19 23.81
C SER A 123 10.70 -6.88 24.00
N ARG A 124 10.71 -6.01 22.98
CA ARG A 124 11.16 -4.63 23.14
C ARG A 124 10.08 -3.81 23.87
N LEU A 125 10.51 -2.82 24.65
CA LEU A 125 9.61 -1.84 25.26
C LEU A 125 9.46 -0.56 24.43
N GLU A 126 10.47 -0.26 23.61
CA GLU A 126 10.50 0.91 22.75
C GLU A 126 10.52 0.47 21.28
N ASN A 127 9.87 1.27 20.42
CA ASN A 127 9.76 1.02 18.97
C ASN A 127 9.33 -0.43 18.65
N GLN A 128 8.22 -0.83 19.26
CA GLN A 128 7.68 -2.17 19.25
C GLN A 128 7.17 -2.58 17.87
N ASP A 129 7.41 -3.83 17.50
CA ASP A 129 6.62 -4.47 16.45
C ASP A 129 5.21 -4.85 16.97
N ALA A 130 4.32 -5.28 16.07
CA ALA A 130 2.95 -5.63 16.42
C ALA A 130 2.87 -6.79 17.44
N ILE A 131 3.87 -7.68 17.46
CA ILE A 131 3.91 -8.85 18.36
C ILE A 131 4.40 -8.42 19.76
N ASP A 132 5.47 -7.63 19.82
CA ASP A 132 6.00 -6.99 21.02
C ASP A 132 4.90 -6.22 21.73
N PHE A 133 4.18 -5.36 21.00
CA PHE A 133 3.08 -4.57 21.54
C PHE A 133 1.98 -5.47 22.11
N ALA A 134 1.55 -6.49 21.36
CA ALA A 134 0.51 -7.41 21.79
C ALA A 134 0.88 -8.13 23.10
N ILE A 135 2.11 -8.63 23.21
CA ILE A 135 2.59 -9.34 24.40
C ILE A 135 2.73 -8.39 25.59
N VAL A 136 3.31 -7.20 25.40
CA VAL A 136 3.47 -6.23 26.48
C VAL A 136 2.12 -5.70 26.97
N ALA A 137 1.14 -5.56 26.07
CA ALA A 137 -0.23 -5.16 26.42
C ALA A 137 -1.03 -6.24 27.18
N MET A 138 -0.53 -7.49 27.24
CA MET A 138 -1.13 -8.53 28.09
C MET A 138 -0.77 -8.36 29.57
N LEU A 139 0.25 -7.57 29.89
CA LEU A 139 0.60 -7.24 31.28
C LEU A 139 -0.31 -6.14 31.84
N PRO A 140 -0.64 -6.17 33.14
CA PRO A 140 -1.38 -5.08 33.80
C PRO A 140 -0.66 -3.74 33.72
N ASP A 141 0.67 -3.74 33.91
CA ASP A 141 1.55 -2.59 33.71
C ASP A 141 2.75 -3.00 32.84
N PRO A 142 2.99 -2.36 31.68
CA PRO A 142 4.17 -2.59 30.84
C PRO A 142 5.50 -2.55 31.58
N LYS A 143 5.60 -1.81 32.70
CA LYS A 143 6.82 -1.72 33.51
C LYS A 143 7.18 -3.04 34.19
N GLU A 144 6.21 -3.91 34.43
CA GLU A 144 6.45 -5.24 35.02
C GLU A 144 7.40 -6.08 34.15
N ALA A 145 7.42 -5.84 32.83
CA ALA A 145 8.31 -6.52 31.90
C ALA A 145 9.80 -6.32 32.22
N ARG A 146 10.18 -5.28 32.98
CA ARG A 146 11.55 -5.01 33.43
C ARG A 146 11.69 -4.82 34.94
N ALA A 147 10.62 -5.05 35.70
CA ALA A 147 10.66 -4.90 37.15
C ALA A 147 11.59 -5.95 37.78
N GLY A 148 12.52 -5.49 38.62
CA GLY A 148 13.39 -6.34 39.43
C GLY A 148 14.45 -7.13 38.65
N ILE A 149 14.74 -6.74 37.40
CA ILE A 149 15.79 -7.34 36.58
C ILE A 149 16.75 -6.28 36.04
N GLU A 150 18.01 -6.64 35.87
CA GLU A 150 19.01 -5.83 35.18
C GLU A 150 19.27 -6.42 33.79
N GLU A 151 19.01 -5.64 32.74
CA GLU A 151 19.24 -6.08 31.36
C GLU A 151 20.74 -6.12 31.04
N VAL A 152 21.23 -7.31 30.65
CA VAL A 152 22.63 -7.49 30.26
C VAL A 152 22.79 -7.40 28.74
N HIS A 153 21.93 -8.10 27.99
CA HIS A 153 22.00 -8.14 26.53
C HIS A 153 20.67 -8.53 25.90
N PHE A 154 20.23 -7.76 24.92
CA PHE A 154 19.06 -8.05 24.10
C PHE A 154 19.45 -8.50 22.69
N LEU A 155 19.04 -9.70 22.29
CA LEU A 155 19.19 -10.23 20.94
C LEU A 155 17.96 -9.86 20.11
N PRO A 156 18.09 -9.00 19.08
CA PRO A 156 16.98 -8.56 18.27
C PRO A 156 16.51 -9.62 17.26
N PHE A 157 15.32 -9.43 16.70
CA PHE A 157 14.75 -10.36 15.74
C PHE A 157 15.60 -10.38 14.47
N ASN A 158 15.91 -11.59 14.00
CA ASN A 158 16.58 -11.84 12.74
C ASN A 158 15.69 -12.78 11.90
N PRO A 159 15.34 -12.45 10.64
CA PRO A 159 14.54 -13.34 9.78
C PRO A 159 15.12 -14.74 9.57
N THR A 160 16.44 -14.91 9.71
CA THR A 160 17.10 -16.22 9.62
C THR A 160 16.90 -17.03 10.90
N ASP A 161 17.10 -16.43 12.06
CA ASP A 161 17.01 -17.10 13.37
C ASP A 161 15.56 -17.18 13.90
N LYS A 162 14.68 -16.31 13.39
CA LYS A 162 13.25 -16.18 13.72
C LYS A 162 12.94 -16.10 15.23
N ARG A 163 13.84 -15.49 16.02
CA ARG A 163 13.70 -15.36 17.48
C ARG A 163 14.29 -14.07 18.03
N THR A 164 13.82 -13.67 19.20
CA THR A 164 14.41 -12.64 20.06
C THR A 164 14.76 -13.24 21.41
N ALA A 165 15.72 -12.65 22.12
CA ALA A 165 16.06 -13.10 23.47
C ALA A 165 16.53 -11.95 24.35
N LEU A 166 16.20 -12.01 25.63
CA LEU A 166 16.75 -11.12 26.65
C LEU A 166 17.59 -11.93 27.63
N THR A 167 18.82 -11.49 27.87
CA THR A 167 19.68 -11.95 28.95
C THR A 167 19.65 -10.92 30.07
N TYR A 168 19.31 -11.33 31.28
CA TYR A 168 19.18 -10.44 32.43
C TYR A 168 19.71 -11.07 33.72
N LEU A 169 20.06 -10.24 34.70
CA LEU A 169 20.34 -10.65 36.07
C LEU A 169 19.07 -10.45 36.92
N ASP A 170 18.76 -11.43 37.75
CA ASP A 170 17.70 -11.29 38.76
C ASP A 170 18.18 -10.50 40.00
N ALA A 171 17.27 -10.17 40.91
CA ALA A 171 17.60 -9.47 42.16
C ALA A 171 18.59 -10.20 43.07
N LYS A 172 18.88 -11.50 42.83
CA LYS A 172 19.87 -12.30 43.55
C LYS A 172 21.21 -12.38 42.80
N GLY A 173 21.36 -11.66 41.68
CA GLY A 173 22.54 -11.66 40.84
C GLY A 173 22.70 -12.92 39.98
N LYS A 174 21.67 -13.76 39.85
CA LYS A 174 21.70 -14.94 38.98
C LYS A 174 21.34 -14.54 37.55
N MET A 175 22.13 -15.01 36.59
CA MET A 175 21.89 -14.77 35.18
C MET A 175 20.83 -15.71 34.62
N HIS A 176 19.89 -15.14 33.88
CA HIS A 176 18.82 -15.85 33.17
C HIS A 176 18.75 -15.36 31.73
N ARG A 177 18.21 -16.23 30.86
CA ARG A 177 17.90 -15.88 29.48
C ARG A 177 16.51 -16.37 29.13
N VAL A 178 15.71 -15.48 28.55
CA VAL A 178 14.38 -15.78 28.02
C VAL A 178 14.35 -15.50 26.53
N SER A 179 13.57 -16.26 25.77
CA SER A 179 13.48 -16.12 24.32
C SER A 179 12.05 -16.33 23.85
N LYS A 180 11.72 -15.70 22.72
CA LYS A 180 10.48 -15.93 21.96
C LYS A 180 10.82 -16.01 20.47
N GLY A 181 10.02 -16.72 19.69
CA GLY A 181 10.28 -16.90 18.26
C GLY A 181 9.32 -17.87 17.60
N ALA A 182 9.63 -18.25 16.37
CA ALA A 182 8.89 -19.28 15.65
C ALA A 182 8.95 -20.61 16.42
N PRO A 183 7.81 -21.32 16.61
CA PRO A 183 7.78 -22.57 17.36
C PRO A 183 8.75 -23.65 16.87
N GLU A 184 9.10 -23.64 15.58
CA GLU A 184 10.04 -24.62 15.00
C GLU A 184 11.52 -24.28 15.28
N GLN A 185 11.81 -23.10 15.82
CA GLN A 185 13.17 -22.58 16.04
C GLN A 185 13.50 -22.33 17.53
N VAL A 186 12.53 -22.55 18.42
CA VAL A 186 12.62 -22.29 19.87
C VAL A 186 12.59 -23.61 20.65
#